data_AF-A0A1H4JJB4-F1
#
_entry.id   AF-A0A1H4JJB4-F1
#
_cell.length_a   1.000
_cell.length_b   1.000
_cell.length_c   1.000
_cell.angle_alpha   90.00
_cell.angle_beta   90.00
_cell.angle_gamma   90.00
#
_symmetry.space_group_name_H-M   'P 1'
#
loop_
_entity.id
_entity.type
_entity.pdbx_description
1 polymer ?
#
loop_
_entity_poly.entity_id
_entity_poly.type
_entity_poly.pdbx_seq_one_letter_code
_entity_poly.pdbx_strand_id
1 'polypeptide(L)'
;MAQQVGPANSTPGWGIGRGGVSGNEKYLPPPTVRAVQGVVQNSKGEALKGAMVYLKNDRTAKVQSVSVDETGKFRFVQVPLKDDYKLWAQAADKKSAEKVISSFDTKTEVTRDLKVE
;
A
#
# COMPACT_ATOMS: atom_id res chain seq x y z
N MET A 1 2.56 -46.62 -18.16
CA MET A 1 2.18 -45.28 -18.64
C MET A 1 3.33 -44.33 -18.27
N ALA A 2 4.22 -43.98 -19.20
CA ALA A 2 4.19 -42.70 -19.94
C ALA A 2 4.18 -41.49 -18.96
N GLN A 3 5.34 -40.96 -18.53
CA GLN A 3 6.23 -39.99 -19.22
C GLN A 3 5.63 -38.57 -19.38
N GLN A 4 6.28 -37.56 -18.76
CA GLN A 4 6.66 -36.32 -19.45
C GLN A 4 7.88 -35.63 -18.80
N VAL A 5 8.79 -35.12 -19.62
CA VAL A 5 9.95 -34.25 -19.31
C VAL A 5 9.75 -32.87 -19.97
N GLY A 6 10.44 -31.78 -19.64
CA GLY A 6 11.55 -31.50 -18.70
C GLY A 6 11.68 -29.96 -18.59
N PRO A 7 12.88 -29.33 -18.53
CA PRO A 7 14.25 -29.85 -18.38
C PRO A 7 15.00 -29.28 -17.15
N ALA A 8 16.18 -29.85 -16.86
CA ALA A 8 17.14 -29.25 -15.93
C ALA A 8 17.67 -27.91 -16.48
N ASN A 9 17.85 -26.90 -15.62
CA ASN A 9 18.59 -25.70 -16.00
C ASN A 9 20.05 -25.82 -15.51
N SER A 10 20.95 -26.05 -16.46
CA SER A 10 22.35 -26.36 -16.22
C SER A 10 23.14 -25.16 -15.69
N THR A 11 23.99 -25.40 -14.70
CA THR A 11 25.04 -24.46 -14.28
C THR A 11 26.07 -24.29 -15.41
N PRO A 12 26.36 -23.06 -15.88
CA PRO A 12 27.61 -22.76 -16.56
C PRO A 12 28.64 -22.30 -15.52
N GLY A 13 29.65 -23.13 -15.26
CA GLY A 13 30.76 -22.74 -14.38
C GLY A 13 31.70 -21.75 -15.06
N TRP A 14 31.92 -20.60 -14.42
CA TRP A 14 33.12 -19.77 -14.51
C TRP A 14 33.52 -19.49 -13.04
N GLY A 15 34.77 -19.52 -12.63
CA GLY A 15 36.03 -19.48 -13.37
C GLY A 15 37.04 -18.80 -12.46
N ILE A 16 37.79 -19.61 -11.71
CA ILE A 16 38.79 -19.29 -10.68
C ILE A 16 39.30 -17.83 -10.71
N GLY A 17 38.85 -16.99 -9.77
CA GLY A 17 39.30 -15.61 -9.59
C GLY A 17 39.33 -15.23 -8.10
N ARG A 18 40.50 -14.87 -7.58
CA ARG A 18 40.70 -14.51 -6.17
C ARG A 18 40.13 -13.11 -5.89
N GLY A 19 39.20 -12.99 -4.94
CA GLY A 19 38.71 -11.69 -4.47
C GLY A 19 37.45 -11.82 -3.62
N GLY A 20 37.56 -11.62 -2.32
CA GLY A 20 36.43 -11.74 -1.41
C GLY A 20 35.51 -10.52 -1.48
N VAL A 21 34.33 -10.68 -2.08
CA VAL A 21 33.16 -9.83 -1.85
C VAL A 21 31.96 -10.71 -1.46
N SER A 22 31.92 -11.08 -0.18
CA SER A 22 30.74 -11.72 0.42
C SER A 22 29.63 -10.68 0.58
N GLY A 23 28.85 -10.48 -0.48
CA GLY A 23 27.81 -9.45 -0.57
C GLY A 23 26.61 -9.93 -1.39
N ASN A 24 26.04 -11.08 -1.05
CA ASN A 24 24.78 -11.57 -1.62
C ASN A 24 23.55 -10.88 -1.01
N GLU A 25 23.66 -9.57 -0.78
CA GLU A 25 22.54 -8.75 -0.35
C GLU A 25 21.59 -8.61 -1.55
N LYS A 26 20.49 -9.35 -1.50
CA LYS A 26 19.51 -9.41 -2.59
C LYS A 26 19.04 -7.99 -2.89
N TYR A 27 19.43 -7.45 -4.05
CA TYR A 27 18.90 -6.22 -4.61
C TYR A 27 17.41 -6.41 -4.95
N LEU A 28 16.58 -6.33 -3.91
CA LEU A 28 15.14 -6.15 -4.06
C LEU A 28 14.93 -4.72 -4.60
N PRO A 29 14.19 -4.54 -5.71
CA PRO A 29 13.87 -3.22 -6.18
C PRO A 29 13.12 -2.44 -5.08
N PRO A 30 13.31 -1.11 -4.99
CA PRO A 30 12.63 -0.32 -3.97
C PRO A 30 11.10 -0.53 -4.06
N PRO A 31 10.40 -0.60 -2.91
CA PRO A 31 8.98 -0.91 -2.87
C PRO A 31 8.18 0.10 -3.69
N THR A 32 7.50 -0.40 -4.73
CA THR A 32 6.70 0.43 -5.66
C THR A 32 5.27 0.65 -5.17
N VAL A 33 4.85 -0.07 -4.12
CA VAL A 33 3.56 0.01 -3.45
C VAL A 33 3.69 0.15 -1.93
N ARG A 34 2.76 0.88 -1.33
CA ARG A 34 2.64 1.15 0.12
C ARG A 34 1.29 0.69 0.66
N ALA A 35 1.21 0.54 1.97
CA ALA A 35 -0.04 0.50 2.71
C ALA A 35 -0.44 1.92 3.16
N VAL A 36 -1.74 2.22 3.12
CA VAL A 36 -2.33 3.43 3.69
C VAL A 36 -3.37 3.00 4.70
N GLN A 37 -3.23 3.41 5.95
CA GLN A 37 -4.11 3.01 7.05
C GLN A 37 -4.41 4.20 7.98
N GLY A 38 -5.29 4.00 8.95
CA GLY A 38 -5.57 4.99 9.99
C GLY A 38 -6.85 4.65 10.74
N VAL A 39 -7.31 5.60 11.56
CA VAL A 39 -8.65 5.55 12.15
C VAL A 39 -9.55 6.65 11.57
N VAL A 40 -10.84 6.34 11.45
CA VAL A 40 -11.92 7.30 11.24
C VAL A 40 -12.57 7.58 12.58
N GLN A 41 -12.63 8.85 12.96
CA GLN A 41 -13.21 9.33 14.21
C GLN A 41 -14.26 10.40 13.93
N ASN A 42 -15.24 10.55 14.82
CA ASN A 42 -16.19 11.64 14.77
C ASN A 42 -15.60 12.94 15.38
N SER A 43 -16.35 14.05 15.34
CA SER A 43 -15.91 15.31 15.95
C SER A 43 -15.62 15.21 17.47
N LYS A 44 -16.22 14.22 18.17
CA LYS A 44 -15.99 13.94 19.60
C LYS A 44 -14.76 13.04 19.86
N GLY A 45 -14.07 12.54 18.84
CA GLY A 45 -12.93 11.63 18.96
C GLY A 45 -13.31 10.15 19.08
N GLU A 46 -14.59 9.80 18.99
CA GLU A 46 -15.06 8.42 19.04
C GLU A 46 -14.85 7.72 17.69
N ALA A 47 -14.44 6.45 17.72
CA ALA A 47 -14.25 5.64 16.52
C ALA A 47 -15.56 5.48 15.72
N LEU A 48 -15.52 5.83 14.44
CA LEU A 48 -16.73 5.89 13.61
C LEU A 48 -16.90 4.62 12.76
N LYS A 49 -17.48 3.58 13.36
CA LYS A 49 -17.82 2.33 12.68
C LYS A 49 -18.82 2.54 11.54
N GLY A 50 -18.70 1.76 10.47
CA GLY A 50 -19.62 1.83 9.32
C GLY A 50 -19.40 3.00 8.36
N ALA A 51 -18.35 3.81 8.55
CA ALA A 51 -17.86 4.68 7.48
C ALA A 51 -17.36 3.87 6.27
N MET A 52 -17.34 4.50 5.11
CA MET A 52 -16.52 4.08 3.98
C MET A 52 -15.38 5.08 3.80
N VAL A 53 -14.15 4.57 3.65
CA VAL A 53 -13.00 5.40 3.27
C VAL A 53 -12.75 5.23 1.79
N TYR A 54 -12.50 6.35 1.13
CA TYR A 54 -12.25 6.46 -0.29
C TYR A 54 -10.84 6.98 -0.52
N LEU A 55 -10.14 6.35 -1.46
CA LEU A 55 -8.80 6.70 -1.91
C LEU A 55 -8.87 6.93 -3.43
N LYS A 56 -8.81 8.21 -3.84
CA LYS A 56 -8.74 8.60 -5.25
C LYS A 56 -7.30 8.85 -5.66
N ASN A 57 -6.85 8.20 -6.73
CA ASN A 57 -5.61 8.51 -7.42
C ASN A 57 -5.83 9.76 -8.31
N ASP A 58 -5.03 10.81 -8.13
CA ASP A 58 -5.25 12.08 -8.86
C ASP A 58 -4.82 11.98 -10.33
N ARG A 59 -3.76 11.23 -10.64
CA ARG A 59 -3.24 11.04 -12.01
C ARG A 59 -4.16 10.22 -12.92
N THR A 60 -4.86 9.22 -12.38
CA THR A 60 -5.65 8.23 -13.14
C THR A 60 -7.14 8.28 -12.85
N ALA A 61 -7.57 9.18 -11.96
CA ALA A 61 -8.94 9.33 -11.45
C ALA A 61 -9.58 8.07 -10.82
N LYS A 62 -8.84 6.95 -10.69
CA LYS A 62 -9.32 5.72 -10.06
C LYS A 62 -9.65 5.96 -8.59
N VAL A 63 -10.85 5.55 -8.17
CA VAL A 63 -11.30 5.58 -6.77
C VAL A 63 -11.37 4.15 -6.25
N GLN A 64 -10.74 3.91 -5.10
CA GLN A 64 -10.87 2.68 -4.32
C GLN A 64 -11.65 3.00 -3.05
N SER A 65 -12.52 2.10 -2.60
CA SER A 65 -13.27 2.25 -1.35
C SER A 65 -13.11 1.03 -0.45
N VAL A 66 -13.04 1.25 0.86
CA VAL A 66 -13.02 0.20 1.89
C VAL A 66 -14.00 0.54 3.01
N SER A 67 -14.64 -0.47 3.59
CA SER A 67 -15.43 -0.35 4.81
C SER A 67 -14.53 -0.18 6.03
N VAL A 68 -14.97 0.65 6.98
CA VAL A 68 -14.29 0.86 8.27
C VAL A 68 -14.71 -0.21 9.27
N ASP A 69 -13.72 -0.80 9.96
CA ASP A 69 -13.91 -1.79 11.02
C ASP A 69 -14.69 -1.25 12.23
N GLU A 70 -15.17 -2.13 13.10
CA GLU A 70 -15.87 -1.74 14.34
C GLU A 70 -15.03 -0.83 15.26
N THR A 71 -13.70 -0.92 15.16
CA THR A 71 -12.74 -0.09 15.91
C THR A 71 -12.42 1.25 15.24
N GLY A 72 -13.14 1.60 14.16
CA GLY A 72 -12.87 2.80 13.36
C GLY A 72 -11.67 2.67 12.41
N LYS A 73 -11.04 1.50 12.30
CA LYS A 73 -9.83 1.31 11.48
C LYS A 73 -10.13 1.08 10.01
N PHE A 74 -9.19 1.46 9.16
CA PHE A 74 -9.20 1.12 7.73
C PHE A 74 -7.78 0.84 7.23
N ARG A 75 -7.65 0.04 6.17
CA ARG A 75 -6.37 -0.24 5.50
C ARG A 75 -6.55 -0.48 4.00
N PHE A 76 -5.86 0.31 3.20
CA PHE A 76 -5.57 0.04 1.80
C PHE A 76 -4.21 -0.62 1.69
N VAL A 77 -4.10 -1.66 0.88
CA VAL A 77 -2.85 -2.31 0.50
C VAL A 77 -2.58 -2.10 -0.99
N GLN A 78 -1.33 -2.32 -1.40
CA GLN A 78 -0.89 -2.22 -2.81
C GLN A 78 -1.12 -0.84 -3.46
N VAL A 79 -1.06 0.26 -2.69
CA VAL A 79 -1.21 1.63 -3.22
C VAL A 79 0.11 2.08 -3.86
N PRO A 80 0.19 2.35 -5.18
CA PRO A 80 1.43 2.83 -5.81
C PRO A 80 2.02 4.09 -5.15
N LEU A 81 3.35 4.16 -4.97
CA LEU A 81 4.01 5.37 -4.43
C LEU A 81 4.25 6.45 -5.50
N LYS A 82 4.22 6.09 -6.78
CA LYS A 82 4.51 6.97 -7.94
C LYS A 82 3.38 7.97 -8.30
N ASP A 83 2.47 8.22 -7.36
CA ASP A 83 1.21 8.91 -7.59
C ASP A 83 0.76 9.66 -6.33
N ASP A 84 0.10 10.80 -6.54
CA ASP A 84 -0.60 11.53 -5.50
C ASP A 84 -2.04 11.02 -5.34
N TYR A 85 -2.49 10.91 -4.10
CA TYR A 85 -3.81 10.41 -3.75
C TYR A 85 -4.55 11.37 -2.83
N LYS A 86 -5.88 11.42 -2.99
CA LYS A 86 -6.81 12.07 -2.06
C LYS A 86 -7.54 10.99 -1.28
N LEU A 87 -7.43 11.06 0.05
CA LEU A 87 -8.04 10.14 1.01
C LEU A 87 -9.13 10.90 1.78
N TRP A 88 -10.35 10.36 1.83
CA TRP A 88 -11.41 10.89 2.71
C TRP A 88 -12.30 9.77 3.23
N ALA A 89 -12.90 9.97 4.40
CA ALA A 89 -13.98 9.15 4.92
C ALA A 89 -15.33 9.78 4.57
N GLN A 90 -16.34 8.95 4.33
CA GLN A 90 -17.73 9.35 4.21
C GLN A 90 -18.59 8.41 5.05
N ALA A 91 -19.58 8.97 5.75
CA ALA A 91 -20.49 8.25 6.62
C ALA A 91 -21.87 8.89 6.54
N ALA A 92 -22.80 8.17 5.91
CA ALA A 92 -24.08 8.72 5.47
C ALA A 92 -23.87 10.08 4.76
N ASP A 93 -24.52 11.14 5.24
CA ASP A 93 -24.47 12.50 4.70
C ASP A 93 -23.23 13.32 5.12
N LYS A 94 -22.30 12.75 5.90
CA LYS A 94 -21.09 13.44 6.39
C LYS A 94 -19.82 12.97 5.69
N LYS A 95 -18.87 13.89 5.51
CA LYS A 95 -17.58 13.64 4.85
C LYS A 95 -16.44 14.23 5.69
N SER A 96 -15.30 13.55 5.77
CA SER A 96 -14.10 14.10 6.39
C SER A 96 -13.43 15.16 5.52
N ALA A 97 -12.50 15.91 6.11
CA ALA A 97 -11.48 16.61 5.34
C ALA A 97 -10.76 15.66 4.36
N GLU A 98 -10.45 16.16 3.17
CA GLU A 98 -9.64 15.43 2.18
C GLU A 98 -8.16 15.53 2.53
N LYS A 99 -7.50 14.37 2.66
CA LYS A 99 -6.09 14.28 3.01
C LYS A 99 -5.28 13.85 1.79
N VAL A 100 -4.34 14.70 1.37
CA VAL A 100 -3.43 14.37 0.28
C VAL A 100 -2.30 13.46 0.79
N ILE A 101 -2.05 12.38 0.06
CA ILE A 101 -0.91 11.49 0.25
C ILE A 101 -0.03 11.62 -0.99
N SER A 102 1.07 12.35 -0.87
CA SER A 102 1.88 12.68 -2.04
C SER A 102 2.76 11.51 -2.49
N SER A 103 3.18 11.56 -3.76
CA SER A 103 4.17 10.65 -4.32
C SER A 103 5.55 10.81 -3.67
N PHE A 104 5.90 12.02 -3.19
CA PHE A 104 7.18 12.30 -2.53
C PHE A 104 7.35 11.60 -1.17
N ASP A 105 6.27 11.12 -0.54
CA ASP A 105 6.34 10.34 0.70
C ASP A 105 6.66 8.87 0.36
N THR A 106 7.96 8.53 0.42
CA THR A 106 8.51 7.21 0.07
C THR A 106 8.23 6.10 1.09
N LYS A 107 7.33 6.33 2.04
CA LYS A 107 7.06 5.38 3.13
C LYS A 107 6.23 4.20 2.64
N THR A 108 6.66 3.01 3.03
CA THR A 108 5.96 1.74 2.79
C THR A 108 4.66 1.62 3.56
N GLU A 109 4.49 2.38 4.65
CA GLU A 109 3.26 2.46 5.42
C GLU A 109 2.98 3.91 5.83
N VAL A 110 1.76 4.36 5.55
CA VAL A 110 1.32 5.74 5.80
C VAL A 110 0.07 5.72 6.68
N THR A 111 0.20 6.24 7.90
CA THR A 111 -0.94 6.43 8.81
C THR A 111 -1.58 7.80 8.60
N ARG A 112 -2.90 7.84 8.38
CA ARG A 112 -3.71 9.06 8.22
C ARG A 112 -5.04 8.92 8.94
N ASP A 113 -5.17 9.62 10.05
CA ASP A 113 -6.40 9.68 10.81
C ASP A 113 -7.36 10.69 10.16
N LEU A 114 -8.64 10.32 10.09
CA LEU A 114 -9.69 11.05 9.38
C LEU A 114 -10.78 11.43 10.36
N LYS A 115 -11.06 12.74 10.49
CA LYS A 115 -12.15 13.24 11.33
C LYS A 115 -13.37 13.56 10.47
N VAL A 116 -14.52 12.99 10.82
CA VAL A 116 -15.83 13.27 10.21
C VAL A 116 -16.62 14.15 11.18
N GLU A 117 -17.11 15.28 10.71
CA GLU A 117 -17.87 16.26 11.48
C GLU A 117 -19.21 16.64 10.84
#